data_AF-A0A7K6ESE9-F1
#
_entry.id   AF-A0A7K6ESE9-F1
#
_cell.length_a   1.000
_cell.length_b   1.000
_cell.length_c   1.000
_cell.angle_alpha   90.00
_cell.angle_beta   90.00
_cell.angle_gamma   90.00
#
_symmetry.space_group_name_H-M   'P 1'
#
loop_
_entity.id
_entity.type
_entity.pdbx_description
1 polymer ?
#
loop_
_entity_poly.entity_id
_entity_poly.type
_entity_poly.pdbx_seq_one_letter_code
_entity_poly.pdbx_strand_id
1 'polypeptide(L)' 'NEFPENISAAAEELKSINLIPALGLNVHSMLKHQTLVLTLAAVELLEQQLLWHDERFSALYPFSLPYRDLP' A
#
# COMPACT_ATOMS: atom_id res chain seq x y z
N ASN A 1 -0.01 2.14 12.45
CA ASN A 1 1.30 2.68 12.04
C ASN A 1 1.09 4.01 11.37
N GLU A 2 1.28 5.07 12.14
CA GLU A 2 1.19 6.46 11.69
C GLU A 2 2.57 6.93 11.22
N PHE A 3 2.61 7.90 10.31
CA PHE A 3 3.87 8.48 9.86
C PHE A 3 4.58 9.21 11.00
N PRO A 4 5.92 9.17 11.08
CA PRO A 4 6.66 9.96 12.07
C PRO A 4 6.38 11.46 11.95
N GLU A 5 6.26 12.17 13.07
CA GLU A 5 5.90 13.59 13.12
C GLU A 5 6.80 14.47 12.23
N ASN A 6 8.12 14.22 12.26
CA ASN A 6 9.09 15.00 11.49
C ASN A 6 8.84 14.96 9.97
N ILE A 7 8.51 13.78 9.42
CA ILE A 7 8.29 13.65 7.98
C ILE A 7 6.91 14.18 7.60
N SER A 8 5.91 14.03 8.48
CA SER A 8 4.56 14.58 8.29
C SER A 8 4.61 16.10 8.20
N ALA A 9 5.26 16.76 9.18
CA ALA A 9 5.41 18.22 9.19
C ALA A 9 6.17 18.73 7.95
N ALA A 10 7.27 18.06 7.57
CA ALA A 10 8.03 18.44 6.37
C ALA A 10 7.25 18.26 5.06
N ALA A 11 6.42 17.21 4.96
CA ALA A 11 5.61 16.96 3.77
C ALA A 11 4.41 17.92 3.66
N GLU A 12 3.82 18.34 4.77
CA GLU A 12 2.73 19.33 4.77
C GLU A 12 3.16 20.68 4.18
N GLU A 13 4.42 21.08 4.37
CA GLU A 13 4.96 22.31 3.81
C GLU A 13 5.27 22.23 2.30
N LEU A 14 5.39 21.01 1.74
CA LEU A 14 5.90 20.77 0.38
C LEU A 14 4.83 20.20 -0.55
N LYS A 15 4.39 20.98 -1.54
CA LYS A 15 3.37 20.54 -2.53
C LYS A 15 3.82 19.42 -3.48
N SER A 16 5.13 19.20 -3.60
CA SER A 16 5.72 18.21 -4.51
C SER A 16 5.82 16.81 -3.90
N ILE A 17 5.73 16.69 -2.58
CA ILE A 17 5.90 15.43 -1.85
C ILE A 17 4.57 15.08 -1.21
N ASN A 18 4.08 13.87 -1.47
CA ASN A 18 2.86 13.36 -0.86
C ASN A 18 3.17 12.11 -0.05
N LEU A 19 2.71 12.08 1.20
CA LEU A 19 2.76 10.89 2.04
C LEU A 19 1.45 10.12 1.89
N ILE A 20 1.54 8.84 1.52
CA ILE A 20 0.38 7.97 1.31
C ILE A 20 0.66 6.64 2.03
N PRO A 21 -0.28 6.12 2.84
CA PRO A 21 -0.11 4.80 3.43
C PRO A 21 -0.05 3.72 2.34
N ALA A 22 0.66 2.62 2.58
CA ALA A 22 0.84 1.55 1.58
C ALA A 22 -0.50 1.02 1.03
N LEU A 23 -1.54 0.93 1.87
CA LEU A 23 -2.90 0.52 1.48
C LEU A 23 -3.60 1.51 0.53
N GLY A 24 -3.17 2.78 0.50
CA GLY A 24 -3.72 3.82 -0.37
C GLY A 24 -2.96 4.00 -1.69
N LEU A 25 -1.91 3.19 -1.93
CA LEU A 25 -1.12 3.26 -3.15
C LEU A 25 -1.99 2.90 -4.36
N ASN A 26 -1.92 3.73 -5.40
CA ASN A 26 -2.66 3.49 -6.64
C ASN A 26 -1.84 3.97 -7.84
N VAL A 27 -2.14 3.39 -9.02
CA VAL A 27 -1.40 3.65 -10.26
C VAL A 27 -1.48 5.12 -10.68
N HIS A 28 -2.61 5.79 -10.47
CA HIS A 28 -2.75 7.20 -10.82
C HIS A 28 -1.77 8.06 -10.02
N SER A 29 -1.69 7.86 -8.70
CA SER A 29 -0.72 8.54 -7.85
C SER A 29 0.73 8.20 -8.22
N MET A 30 1.03 6.96 -8.61
CA MET A 30 2.36 6.54 -9.05
C MET A 30 2.79 7.29 -10.31
N LEU A 31 1.90 7.44 -11.31
CA LEU A 31 2.21 8.12 -12.56
C LEU A 31 2.23 9.65 -12.44
N LYS A 32 1.48 10.20 -11.47
CA LYS A 32 1.46 11.65 -11.18
C LYS A 32 2.81 12.15 -10.65
N HIS A 33 3.57 11.31 -9.96
CA HIS A 33 4.87 11.66 -9.38
C HIS A 33 6.00 11.06 -10.22
N GLN A 34 7.14 11.75 -10.27
CA GLN A 34 8.32 11.25 -11.00
C GLN A 34 9.06 10.16 -10.24
N THR A 35 8.89 10.10 -8.92
CA THR A 35 9.66 9.21 -8.04
C THR A 35 8.75 8.66 -6.95
N LEU A 36 8.92 7.37 -6.67
CA LEU A 36 8.23 6.65 -5.60
C LEU A 36 9.27 6.17 -4.59
N VAL A 37 9.01 6.39 -3.31
CA VAL A 37 9.85 5.91 -2.20
C VAL A 37 9.02 4.98 -1.33
N LEU A 38 9.55 3.80 -1.02
CA LEU A 38 8.87 2.79 -0.21
C LEU A 38 9.72 2.45 1.00
N THR A 39 9.07 2.22 2.15
CA THR A 39 9.71 1.67 3.34
C THR A 39 9.80 0.14 3.22
N LEU A 40 10.70 -0.49 3.97
CA LEU A 40 10.81 -1.95 4.00
C LEU A 40 9.47 -2.62 4.34
N ALA A 41 8.80 -2.13 5.39
CA ALA A 41 7.49 -2.64 5.80
C ALA A 41 6.40 -2.45 4.74
N ALA A 42 6.47 -1.38 3.93
CA ALA A 42 5.54 -1.19 2.82
C ALA A 42 5.80 -2.20 1.69
N VAL A 43 7.07 -2.50 1.39
CA VAL A 43 7.44 -3.53 0.41
C VAL A 43 6.94 -4.90 0.85
N GLU A 44 7.21 -5.30 2.10
CA GLU A 44 6.76 -6.59 2.66
C GLU A 44 5.23 -6.74 2.57
N LEU A 45 4.48 -5.67 2.91
CA LEU A 45 3.02 -5.68 2.82
C LEU A 45 2.53 -5.82 1.37
N LEU A 46 3.13 -5.09 0.44
CA LEU A 46 2.74 -5.13 -0.97
C LEU A 46 3.05 -6.48 -1.59
N GLU A 47 4.22 -7.06 -1.29
CA GLU A 47 4.60 -8.39 -1.75
C GLU A 47 3.60 -9.45 -1.25
N GLN A 48 3.27 -9.44 0.04
CA GLN A 48 2.28 -10.38 0.61
C GLN A 48 0.92 -10.29 -0.08
N GLN A 49 0.38 -9.08 -0.28
CA GLN A 49 -0.94 -8.90 -0.89
C GLN A 49 -0.95 -9.22 -2.38
N LEU A 50 0.08 -8.81 -3.12
CA LEU A 50 0.16 -9.04 -4.56
C LEU A 50 0.42 -10.51 -4.88
N LEU A 51 1.37 -11.15 -4.20
CA LEU A 51 1.70 -12.56 -4.43
C LEU A 51 0.57 -13.50 -4.01
N TRP A 52 -0.23 -13.13 -3.00
CA TRP A 52 -1.43 -13.89 -2.65
C TRP A 52 -2.39 -14.04 -3.84
N HIS A 53 -2.46 -13.04 -4.72
CA HIS A 53 -3.32 -13.12 -5.90
C HIS A 53 -2.80 -14.06 -6.99
N ASP A 54 -1.50 -14.38 -7.02
CA ASP A 54 -0.91 -15.31 -8.00
C ASP A 54 -1.19 -16.78 -7.64
N GLU A 55 -1.27 -17.09 -6.34
CA GLU A 55 -1.41 -18.49 -5.85
C GLU A 55 -2.85 -18.87 -5.45
N ARG A 56 -3.76 -17.90 -5.30
CA ARG A 56 -5.12 -18.15 -4.78
C ARG A 56 -6.02 -18.91 -5.75
N PHE A 57 -6.99 -19.61 -5.18
CA PHE A 57 -8.15 -20.13 -5.93
C PHE A 57 -9.11 -19.02 -6.37
N SER A 58 -9.96 -19.34 -7.34
CA SER A 58 -11.10 -18.48 -7.71
C SER A 58 -12.04 -18.32 -6.52
N ALA A 59 -12.68 -17.14 -6.42
CA ALA A 59 -13.58 -16.84 -5.31
C ALA A 59 -14.84 -17.70 -5.39
N LEU A 60 -15.18 -18.42 -4.32
CA LEU A 60 -16.46 -19.14 -4.21
C LEU A 60 -17.60 -18.20 -3.82
N TYR A 61 -17.29 -17.24 -2.96
CA TYR A 61 -18.15 -16.17 -2.45
C TYR A 61 -17.28 -14.94 -2.11
N PRO A 62 -17.84 -13.77 -1.77
CA PRO A 62 -17.05 -12.57 -1.48
C PRO A 62 -15.98 -12.81 -0.39
N PHE A 63 -14.75 -12.33 -0.60
CA PHE A 63 -13.62 -12.47 0.34
C PHE A 63 -13.84 -11.77 1.70
N SER A 64 -14.90 -10.97 1.84
CA SER A 64 -15.34 -10.41 3.11
C SER A 64 -15.99 -11.43 4.05
N LEU A 65 -16.38 -12.60 3.53
CA LEU A 65 -16.91 -13.72 4.30
C LEU A 65 -15.77 -14.65 4.75
N PRO A 66 -15.96 -15.47 5.80
CA PRO A 66 -14.89 -16.29 6.37
C PRO A 66 -14.32 -17.29 5.36
N TYR A 67 -13.01 -17.24 5.16
CA TYR A 67 -12.19 -18.23 4.47
C TYR A 67 -11.19 -18.82 5.46
N ARG A 68 -10.74 -20.06 5.24
CA ARG A 68 -9.76 -20.70 6.13
C ARG A 68 -8.36 -20.10 5.97
N ASP A 69 -7.98 -19.81 4.73
CA ASP A 69 -6.60 -19.53 4.33
C ASP A 69 -6.45 -18.11 3.75
N LEU A 70 -7.29 -17.16 4.20
CA LEU A 70 -7.12 -15.74 3.87
C LEU A 70 -5.98 -15.17 4.73
N PRO A 71 -5.01 -14.44 4.14
CA PRO A 71 -3.97 -13.75 4.89
C PRO A 71 -4.52 -12.65 5.80
#